data_AF-A0A950IGJ8-F1
#
_entry.id   AF-A0A950IGJ8-F1
#
_cell.length_a   1.000
_cell.length_b   1.000
_cell.length_c   1.000
_cell.angle_alpha   90.00
_cell.angle_beta   90.00
_cell.angle_gamma   90.00
#
_symmetry.space_group_name_H-M   'P 1'
#
loop_
_entity.id
_entity.type
_entity.pdbx_description
1 polymer ?
#
loop_
_entity_poly.entity_id
_entity_poly.type
_entity_poly.pdbx_seq_one_letter_code
_entity_poly.pdbx_strand_id
1 'polypeptide(L)'
;ANDRLALSIARSKEWSDVSFDNLERWARRAAVPRGVVLGAAHEMVDRIRDVWPRFKKTTGLEPRFIQKIDEHMNTIPVLTGRRAAAPTVPVFSPLLAAEQPEIG
;
A
#
# COMPACT_ATOMS: atom_id res chain seq x y z
N ALA A 1 -12.99 -6.97 -9.03
CA ALA A 1 -11.61 -7.48 -9.17
C ALA A 1 -10.96 -7.47 -7.79
N ASN A 2 -10.17 -8.49 -7.44
CA ASN A 2 -9.49 -8.56 -6.15
C ASN A 2 -8.17 -7.79 -6.24
N ASP A 3 -8.22 -6.46 -6.07
CA ASP A 3 -7.06 -5.57 -6.16
C ASP A 3 -6.21 -5.63 -4.87
N ARG A 4 -5.47 -6.73 -4.72
CA ARG A 4 -4.66 -7.04 -3.54
C ARG A 4 -3.29 -7.58 -3.94
N LEU A 5 -2.30 -7.33 -3.09
CA LEU A 5 -0.98 -7.95 -3.21
C LEU A 5 -1.09 -9.49 -3.17
N ALA A 6 -0.31 -10.13 -4.02
CA ALA A 6 -0.23 -11.60 -4.04
C ALA A 6 0.32 -12.14 -2.70
N LEU A 7 1.42 -11.53 -2.22
CA LEU A 7 2.05 -11.81 -0.94
C LEU A 7 1.66 -10.75 0.09
N SER A 8 1.49 -11.17 1.35
CA SER A 8 1.25 -10.22 2.42
C SER A 8 2.54 -9.53 2.84
N ILE A 9 2.44 -8.22 3.11
CA ILE A 9 3.51 -7.44 3.71
C ILE A 9 3.04 -7.02 5.10
N ALA A 10 3.78 -7.45 6.12
CA ALA A 10 3.44 -7.21 7.52
C ALA A 10 1.98 -7.53 7.92
N ARG A 11 1.46 -8.64 7.37
CA ARG A 11 0.07 -9.13 7.54
C ARG A 11 -1.01 -8.38 6.76
N SER A 12 -0.67 -7.39 5.93
CA SER A 12 -1.59 -6.73 5.00
C SER A 12 -1.38 -7.20 3.57
N LYS A 13 -2.45 -7.20 2.76
CA LYS A 13 -2.38 -7.37 1.30
C LYS A 13 -2.85 -6.11 0.56
N GLU A 14 -3.12 -5.03 1.28
CA GLU A 14 -3.71 -3.82 0.72
C GLU A 14 -2.63 -2.91 0.11
N TRP A 15 -2.85 -2.43 -1.12
CA TRP A 15 -1.92 -1.51 -1.78
C TRP A 15 -1.79 -0.16 -1.07
N SER A 16 -2.83 0.26 -0.36
CA SER A 16 -2.86 1.47 0.47
C SER A 16 -1.87 1.42 1.64
N ASP A 17 -1.38 0.23 2.00
CA ASP A 17 -0.34 0.06 3.01
C ASP A 17 1.07 0.19 2.44
N VAL A 18 1.26 0.18 1.12
CA VAL A 18 2.58 0.33 0.48
C VAL A 18 2.98 1.81 0.47
N SER A 19 3.56 2.27 1.58
CA SER A 19 4.03 3.65 1.80
C SER A 19 5.39 3.66 2.50
N PHE A 20 6.13 4.77 2.39
CA PHE A 20 7.41 4.92 3.09
C PHE A 20 7.28 4.82 4.61
N ASP A 21 6.22 5.40 5.19
CA ASP A 21 5.91 5.32 6.62
C ASP A 21 5.75 3.86 7.09
N ASN A 22 5.04 3.03 6.31
CA ASN A 22 4.85 1.62 6.60
C ASN A 22 6.12 0.80 6.36
N LEU A 23 6.85 1.07 5.27
CA LEU A 23 8.14 0.42 4.99
C LEU A 23 9.14 0.66 6.13
N GLU A 24 9.20 1.87 6.68
CA GLU A 24 10.03 2.16 7.85
C GLU A 24 9.57 1.36 9.09
N ARG A 25 8.26 1.33 9.37
CA ARG A 25 7.70 0.52 10.46
C ARG A 25 8.06 -0.96 10.31
N TRP A 26 8.01 -1.49 9.09
CA TRP A 26 8.33 -2.88 8.80
C TRP A 26 9.81 -3.16 8.94
N ALA A 27 10.68 -2.24 8.50
CA ALA A 27 12.13 -2.33 8.72
C ALA A 27 12.44 -2.45 10.22
N ARG A 28 11.82 -1.60 11.06
CA ARG A 28 11.97 -1.68 12.52
C ARG A 28 11.48 -3.03 13.07
N ARG A 29 10.30 -3.49 12.66
CA ARG A 29 9.72 -4.77 13.11
C ARG A 29 10.56 -5.98 12.69
N ALA A 30 11.19 -5.93 11.53
CA ALA A 30 12.04 -6.99 10.99
C ALA A 30 13.51 -6.91 11.48
N ALA A 31 13.85 -5.93 12.33
CA ALA A 31 15.21 -5.64 12.76
C ALA A 31 16.20 -5.41 11.60
N VAL A 32 15.71 -4.86 10.48
CA VAL A 32 16.52 -4.51 9.29
C VAL A 32 16.86 -3.01 9.33
N PRO A 33 18.08 -2.59 8.97
CA PRO A 33 18.43 -1.18 8.89
C PRO A 33 17.47 -0.39 7.98
N ARG A 34 16.88 0.67 8.51
CA ARG A 34 15.93 1.54 7.77
C ARG A 34 16.50 2.03 6.44
N GLY A 35 17.80 2.35 6.40
CA GLY A 35 18.46 2.90 5.22
C GLY A 35 18.48 1.91 4.05
N VAL A 36 18.59 0.61 4.32
CA VAL A 36 18.57 -0.43 3.28
C VAL A 36 17.18 -0.52 2.66
N VAL A 37 16.14 -0.58 3.49
CA VAL A 37 14.75 -0.71 3.03
C VAL A 37 14.29 0.56 2.29
N LEU A 38 14.49 1.73 2.91
CA LEU A 38 14.04 3.00 2.33
C LEU A 38 14.89 3.39 1.12
N GLY A 39 16.19 3.08 1.11
CA GLY A 39 17.06 3.30 -0.05
C GLY A 39 16.58 2.51 -1.27
N ALA A 40 16.34 1.21 -1.11
CA ALA A 40 15.80 0.37 -2.19
C ALA A 40 14.41 0.83 -2.65
N ALA A 41 13.55 1.27 -1.72
CA ALA A 41 12.23 1.80 -2.07
C ALA A 41 12.33 3.10 -2.88
N HIS A 42 13.21 4.04 -2.50
CA HIS A 42 13.43 5.27 -3.26
C HIS A 42 13.99 4.97 -4.65
N GLU A 43 15.02 4.13 -4.76
CA GLU A 43 15.60 3.76 -6.06
C GLU A 43 14.56 3.13 -6.99
N MET A 44 13.72 2.25 -6.46
CA MET A 44 12.62 1.65 -7.22
C MET A 44 11.64 2.73 -7.72
N VAL A 45 11.20 3.65 -6.85
CA VAL A 45 10.28 4.73 -7.22
C VAL A 45 10.88 5.63 -8.29
N ASP A 46 12.14 6.02 -8.13
CA ASP A 46 12.85 6.86 -9.10
C ASP A 46 12.97 6.18 -10.45
N ARG A 47 13.29 4.87 -10.46
CA ARG A 47 13.35 4.07 -11.68
C ARG A 47 12.00 3.96 -12.37
N ILE A 48 10.93 3.73 -11.62
CA ILE A 48 9.56 3.71 -12.17
C ILE A 48 9.23 5.07 -12.81
N ARG A 49 9.54 6.17 -12.13
CA ARG A 49 9.27 7.54 -12.61
C ARG A 49 10.07 7.89 -13.87
N ASP A 50 11.30 7.42 -14.00
CA ASP A 50 12.11 7.63 -15.22
C ASP A 50 11.68 6.74 -16.39
N VAL A 51 11.42 5.45 -16.12
CA VAL A 51 11.18 4.45 -17.17
C VAL A 51 9.75 4.48 -17.69
N TRP A 52 8.75 4.60 -16.82
CA TRP A 52 7.34 4.46 -17.21
C TRP A 52 6.89 5.45 -18.31
N PRO A 53 7.23 6.76 -18.27
CA PRO A 53 6.84 7.70 -19.32
C PRO A 53 7.41 7.34 -20.71
N ARG A 54 8.60 6.74 -20.76
CA ARG A 54 9.23 6.26 -22.00
C ARG A 54 8.57 4.97 -22.46
N PHE A 55 8.39 4.01 -21.55
CA PHE A 55 7.81 2.71 -21.83
C PHE A 55 6.39 2.81 -22.42
N LYS A 56 5.55 3.71 -21.87
CA LYS A 56 4.19 3.95 -22.40
C LYS A 56 4.15 4.32 -23.88
N LYS A 57 5.21 4.96 -24.40
CA LYS A 57 5.30 5.38 -25.80
C LYS A 57 5.80 4.27 -26.72
N THR A 58 6.54 3.30 -26.20
CA THR A 58 7.25 2.29 -26.99
C THR A 58 6.66 0.88 -26.86
N THR A 59 5.75 0.67 -25.92
CA THR A 59 5.27 -0.67 -25.54
C THR A 59 4.30 -1.32 -26.55
N GLY A 60 3.65 -0.53 -27.42
CA GLY A 60 2.64 -1.05 -28.36
C GLY A 60 1.35 -1.56 -27.72
N LEU A 61 1.19 -1.40 -26.40
CA LEU A 61 -0.04 -1.72 -25.68
C LEU A 61 -1.18 -0.77 -26.08
N GLU A 62 -2.40 -1.30 -26.07
CA GLU A 62 -3.57 -0.47 -26.30
C GLU A 62 -3.72 0.62 -25.22
N PRO A 63 -4.16 1.84 -25.58
CA PRO A 63 -4.28 2.96 -24.65
C PRO A 63 -5.06 2.67 -23.37
N ARG A 64 -6.10 1.83 -23.46
CA ARG A 64 -6.92 1.43 -22.31
C ARG A 64 -6.14 0.71 -21.21
N PHE A 65 -5.14 -0.11 -21.58
CA PHE A 65 -4.31 -0.81 -20.59
C PHE A 65 -3.31 0.14 -19.94
N ILE A 66 -2.73 1.04 -20.74
CA ILE A 66 -1.85 2.10 -20.23
C ILE A 66 -2.59 2.97 -19.22
N GLN A 67 -3.82 3.38 -19.55
CA GLN A 67 -4.68 4.16 -18.66
C GLN A 67 -4.97 3.41 -17.35
N LYS A 68 -5.28 2.12 -17.41
CA LYS A 68 -5.53 1.30 -16.21
C LYS A 68 -4.30 1.20 -15.30
N ILE A 69 -3.10 1.12 -15.87
CA ILE A 69 -1.86 1.11 -15.09
C ILE A 69 -1.62 2.49 -14.46
N ASP A 70 -1.79 3.59 -15.21
CA ASP A 70 -1.68 4.95 -14.68
C ASP A 70 -2.66 5.20 -13.53
N GLU A 71 -3.92 4.79 -13.68
CA GLU A 71 -4.95 4.85 -12.63
C GLU A 71 -4.52 4.09 -11.38
N HIS A 72 -4.03 2.85 -11.53
CA HIS A 72 -3.60 2.04 -10.39
C HIS A 72 -2.32 2.61 -9.73
N MET A 73 -1.34 3.07 -10.50
CA MET A 73 -0.14 3.71 -9.94
C MET A 73 -0.47 4.92 -9.05
N ASN A 74 -1.54 5.66 -9.39
CA ASN A 74 -2.02 6.78 -8.58
C ASN A 74 -2.68 6.34 -7.25
N THR A 75 -3.07 5.08 -7.09
CA THR A 75 -3.62 4.58 -5.82
C THR A 75 -2.52 4.19 -4.82
N ILE A 76 -1.30 3.89 -5.29
CA ILE A 76 -0.20 3.40 -4.46
C ILE A 76 0.52 4.57 -3.76
N PRO A 77 0.56 4.62 -2.43
CA PRO A 77 1.16 5.75 -1.70
C PRO A 77 2.65 5.97 -1.97
N VAL A 78 3.45 4.90 -2.07
CA VAL A 78 4.91 5.01 -2.32
C VAL A 78 5.22 5.70 -3.65
N LEU A 79 4.36 5.55 -4.66
CA LEU A 79 4.52 6.19 -5.97
C LEU A 79 4.04 7.64 -5.98
N THR A 80 2.99 7.94 -5.21
CA THR A 80 2.38 9.28 -5.13
C THR A 80 3.00 10.18 -4.06
N GLY A 81 3.89 9.66 -3.22
CA GLY A 81 4.45 10.39 -2.08
C GLY A 81 3.43 10.64 -0.96
N ARG A 82 2.26 9.99 -1.02
CA ARG A 82 1.27 10.07 0.05
C ARG A 82 1.72 9.25 1.24
N ARG A 83 1.35 9.72 2.44
CA ARG A 83 1.49 8.93 3.67
C ARG A 83 0.57 7.73 3.61
N ALA A 84 0.85 6.73 4.45
CA ALA A 84 -0.07 5.62 4.66
C ALA A 84 -1.47 6.17 4.98
N ALA A 85 -2.52 5.48 4.53
CA ALA A 85 -3.85 5.70 5.11
C ALA A 85 -3.74 5.50 6.64
N ALA A 86 -4.46 6.32 7.42
CA ALA A 86 -4.49 6.14 8.86
C ALA A 86 -4.86 4.69 9.19
N PRO A 87 -4.21 4.05 10.19
CA PRO A 87 -4.56 2.69 10.55
C PRO A 87 -6.05 2.66 10.87
N THR A 88 -6.82 1.86 10.13
CA THR A 88 -8.18 1.51 10.52
C THR A 88 -8.07 0.62 11.76
N VAL A 89 -7.92 1.25 12.92
CA VAL A 89 -8.22 0.59 14.18
C VAL A 89 -9.70 0.21 14.07
N PRO A 90 -10.07 -1.08 14.17
CA PRO A 90 -11.47 -1.40 14.35
C PRO A 90 -11.89 -0.71 15.63
N VAL A 91 -12.75 0.32 15.50
CA VAL A 91 -13.41 0.92 16.66
C VAL A 91 -14.29 -0.19 17.20
N PHE A 92 -13.81 -0.89 18.22
CA PHE A 92 -14.67 -1.73 19.02
C PHE A 92 -15.57 -0.77 19.79
N SER A 93 -16.71 -0.41 19.20
CA SER A 93 -17.72 0.39 19.85
C SER A 93 -18.17 -0.36 21.11
N PRO A 94 -17.99 0.18 22.33
CA PRO A 94 -18.42 -0.51 23.55
C PRO A 94 -19.94 -0.48 23.75
N LEU A 95 -20.73 -0.09 22.74
CA LEU A 95 -22.18 0.07 22.83
C LEU A 95 -22.94 -1.15 22.30
N LEU A 96 -22.63 -2.33 22.86
CA LEU A 96 -23.52 -3.50 22.77
C LEU A 96 -23.31 -4.39 24.01
N ALA A 97 -23.38 -3.78 25.18
CA ALA A 97 -23.46 -4.47 26.48
C ALA A 97 -24.72 -4.02 27.23
N ALA A 98 -25.86 -4.06 26.55
CA ALA A 98 -27.16 -3.97 27.19
C ALA A 98 -28.11 -4.95 26.49
N GLU A 99 -28.88 -5.66 27.32
CA GLU A 99 -29.90 -6.67 26.99
C GLU A 99 -29.41 -8.08 26.68
N GLN A 100 -29.27 -8.90 27.73
CA GLN A 100 -30.03 -10.16 27.84
C GLN A 100 -30.56 -10.30 29.29
N PRO A 101 -31.86 -10.54 29.50
CA PRO A 101 -32.49 -10.68 30.82
C PRO A 101 -32.47 -12.13 31.36
N GLU A 102 -32.48 -12.23 32.70
CA GLU A 102 -33.07 -13.28 33.56
C GLU A 102 -32.53 -14.73 33.52
N ILE A 103 -31.84 -15.13 34.61
CA ILE A 103 -32.05 -16.45 35.25
C ILE A 103 -32.08 -16.21 36.77
N GLY A 104 -33.25 -16.40 37.39
CA GLY A 104 -33.49 -16.34 38.83
C GLY A 104 -34.96 -16.45 39.18
#